data_AF-A0A7C4AKU7-F1
#
_entry.id   AF-A0A7C4AKU7-F1
#
_cell.length_a   1.000
_cell.length_b   1.000
_cell.length_c   1.000
_cell.angle_alpha   90.00
_cell.angle_beta   90.00
_cell.angle_gamma   90.00
#
_symmetry.space_group_name_H-M   'P 1'
#
loop_
_entity.id
_entity.type
_entity.pdbx_description
1 polymer ?
#
loop_
_entity_poly.entity_id
_entity_poly.type
_entity_poly.pdbx_seq_one_letter_code
_entity_poly.pdbx_strand_id
1 'polypeptide(L)'
;MYPYLKHIAAANDIKDAFDPRVVEAYWIGNELLENISARALHRHLVEDHQAKRKLGAKSFSVVEKKIDQGALPHHSFHVLEVWRREGNVGNLHTLSGIDECRISWGKVLEVSGPSITVETEPLVLVENKLRLGTPVKKKLTRRLEAEYDIEQIKTGDIISIHWSVPCEVLSEAQLRWLKKFTLRHLTLANQTLELSK
;
A
#
# COMPACT_ATOMS: atom_id res chain seq x y z
N MET A 1 9.30 -6.38 -0.41
CA MET A 1 9.14 -5.79 -1.74
C MET A 1 9.61 -6.73 -2.85
N TYR A 2 10.92 -7.01 -3.00
CA TYR A 2 11.45 -7.75 -4.16
C TYR A 2 10.74 -9.08 -4.52
N PRO A 3 10.37 -9.97 -3.56
CA PRO A 3 9.70 -11.20 -3.95
C PRO A 3 8.33 -10.95 -4.61
N TYR A 4 7.56 -9.96 -4.17
CA TYR A 4 6.31 -9.56 -4.84
C TYR A 4 6.55 -9.12 -6.28
N LEU A 5 7.61 -8.32 -6.52
CA LEU A 5 7.96 -7.87 -7.86
C LEU A 5 8.27 -9.05 -8.80
N LYS A 6 9.09 -10.01 -8.33
CA LYS A 6 9.35 -11.24 -9.08
C LYS A 6 8.07 -12.02 -9.41
N HIS A 7 7.16 -12.10 -8.44
CA HIS A 7 5.92 -12.84 -8.60
C HIS A 7 4.99 -12.19 -9.64
N ILE A 8 4.80 -10.88 -9.55
CA ILE A 8 4.00 -10.12 -10.51
C ILE A 8 4.60 -10.21 -11.90
N ALA A 9 5.93 -10.06 -12.03
CA ALA A 9 6.62 -10.18 -13.31
C ALA A 9 6.42 -11.57 -13.94
N ALA A 10 6.62 -12.64 -13.16
CA ALA A 10 6.44 -14.00 -13.63
C ALA A 10 4.99 -14.33 -14.03
N ALA A 11 4.00 -13.81 -13.30
CA ALA A 11 2.58 -14.01 -13.62
C ALA A 11 2.12 -13.28 -14.89
N ASN A 12 2.92 -12.34 -15.39
CA ASN A 12 2.62 -11.51 -16.56
C ASN A 12 3.64 -11.69 -17.70
N ASP A 13 4.46 -12.75 -17.64
CA ASP A 13 5.51 -13.05 -18.63
C ASP A 13 6.52 -11.91 -18.84
N ILE A 14 6.77 -11.10 -17.80
CA ILE A 14 7.75 -10.02 -17.79
C ILE A 14 9.06 -10.56 -17.19
N LYS A 15 10.17 -10.39 -17.92
CA LYS A 15 11.49 -10.90 -17.50
C LYS A 15 12.11 -10.09 -16.35
N ASP A 16 11.97 -8.76 -16.42
CA ASP A 16 12.55 -7.86 -15.42
C ASP A 16 11.56 -7.60 -14.29
N ALA A 17 11.94 -7.96 -13.07
CA ALA A 17 11.15 -7.68 -11.88
C ALA A 17 11.08 -6.17 -11.56
N PHE A 18 12.01 -5.37 -12.08
CA PHE A 18 12.02 -3.91 -11.92
C PHE A 18 11.41 -3.18 -13.13
N ASP A 19 10.76 -3.91 -14.06
CA ASP A 19 9.95 -3.27 -15.11
C ASP A 19 8.98 -2.26 -14.45
N PRO A 20 8.94 -1.00 -14.91
CA PRO A 20 8.12 0.04 -14.28
C PRO A 20 6.65 -0.36 -14.09
N ARG A 21 6.09 -1.18 -15.00
CA ARG A 21 4.71 -1.68 -14.88
C ARG A 21 4.55 -2.63 -13.71
N VAL A 22 5.56 -3.46 -13.43
CA VAL A 22 5.59 -4.40 -12.29
C VAL A 22 5.75 -3.65 -10.98
N VAL A 23 6.62 -2.64 -10.95
CA VAL A 23 6.81 -1.77 -9.78
C VAL A 23 5.53 -1.02 -9.48
N GLU A 24 4.89 -0.41 -10.48
CA GLU A 24 3.61 0.27 -10.35
C GLU A 24 2.53 -0.69 -9.86
N ALA A 25 2.43 -1.90 -10.42
CA ALA A 25 1.45 -2.91 -10.00
C ALA A 25 1.55 -3.22 -8.50
N TYR A 26 2.77 -3.35 -7.96
CA TYR A 26 2.96 -3.58 -6.53
C TYR A 26 2.64 -2.32 -5.71
N TRP A 27 3.06 -1.15 -6.17
CA TRP A 27 3.07 0.09 -5.38
C TRP A 27 1.72 0.84 -5.39
N ILE A 28 1.21 1.15 -6.58
CA ILE A 28 -0.02 1.90 -6.86
C ILE A 28 -1.16 0.96 -7.30
N GLY A 29 -0.80 -0.11 -7.99
CA GLY A 29 -1.72 -1.02 -8.66
C GLY A 29 -1.96 -0.66 -10.12
N ASN A 30 -2.18 -1.70 -10.93
CA ASN A 30 -2.62 -1.64 -12.32
C ASN A 30 -3.21 -3.01 -12.73
N GLU A 31 -3.47 -3.19 -14.02
CA GLU A 31 -4.07 -4.40 -14.58
C GLU A 31 -3.23 -5.68 -14.39
N LEU A 32 -1.91 -5.59 -14.17
CA LEU A 32 -1.05 -6.78 -14.00
C LEU A 32 -1.44 -7.61 -12.78
N LEU A 33 -2.06 -6.98 -11.78
CA LEU A 33 -2.56 -7.68 -10.59
C LEU A 33 -3.78 -8.56 -10.90
N GLU A 34 -4.52 -8.29 -11.97
CA GLU A 34 -5.73 -9.06 -12.33
C GLU A 34 -5.39 -10.44 -12.92
N ASN A 35 -4.16 -10.63 -13.40
CA ASN A 35 -3.67 -11.91 -13.93
C ASN A 35 -3.17 -12.89 -12.85
N ILE A 36 -3.18 -12.46 -11.58
CA ILE A 36 -2.60 -13.24 -10.47
C ILE A 36 -3.67 -14.08 -9.78
N SER A 37 -3.57 -15.39 -9.93
CA SER A 37 -4.49 -16.31 -9.24
C SER A 37 -4.23 -16.39 -7.73
N ALA A 38 -5.29 -16.65 -6.96
CA ALA A 38 -5.21 -16.92 -5.51
C ALA A 38 -4.19 -18.02 -5.18
N ARG A 39 -4.18 -19.11 -5.94
CA ARG A 39 -3.20 -20.21 -5.78
C ARG A 39 -1.76 -19.73 -6.02
N ALA A 40 -1.53 -18.86 -6.99
CA ALA A 40 -0.21 -18.32 -7.28
C ALA A 40 0.27 -17.43 -6.13
N LEU A 41 -0.58 -16.53 -5.63
CA LEU A 41 -0.26 -15.67 -4.48
C LEU A 41 -0.01 -16.48 -3.20
N HIS A 42 -0.82 -17.51 -2.94
CA HIS A 42 -0.63 -18.40 -1.79
C HIS A 42 0.76 -19.04 -1.81
N ARG A 43 1.12 -19.65 -2.94
CA ARG A 43 2.42 -20.29 -3.12
C ARG A 43 3.56 -19.30 -2.90
N HIS A 44 3.44 -18.13 -3.51
CA HIS A 44 4.42 -17.05 -3.36
C HIS A 44 4.63 -16.64 -1.90
N LEU A 45 3.55 -16.50 -1.12
CA LEU A 45 3.65 -16.14 0.29
C LEU A 45 4.30 -17.24 1.14
N VAL A 46 4.03 -18.51 0.82
CA VAL A 46 4.62 -19.66 1.53
C VAL A 46 6.10 -19.83 1.17
N GLU A 47 6.43 -19.85 -0.12
CA GLU A 47 7.75 -20.24 -0.62
C GLU A 47 8.75 -19.09 -0.56
N ASP A 48 8.39 -17.92 -1.10
CA ASP A 48 9.32 -16.80 -1.26
C ASP A 48 9.34 -15.88 -0.03
N HIS A 49 8.17 -15.57 0.53
CA HIS A 49 8.07 -14.71 1.70
C HIS A 49 8.27 -15.45 3.03
N GLN A 50 8.12 -16.78 3.00
CA GLN A 50 8.17 -17.64 4.19
C GLN A 50 7.16 -17.17 5.24
N ALA A 51 6.03 -16.61 4.79
CA ALA A 51 5.05 -15.94 5.63
C ALA A 51 4.44 -16.90 6.65
N LYS A 52 4.19 -18.16 6.27
CA LYS A 52 3.71 -19.19 7.21
C LYS A 52 4.67 -19.41 8.39
N ARG A 53 5.99 -19.37 8.13
CA ARG A 53 7.01 -19.52 9.18
C ARG A 53 7.11 -18.27 10.05
N LYS A 54 7.06 -17.07 9.44
CA LYS A 54 7.17 -15.79 10.15
C LYS A 54 5.94 -15.46 11.00
N LEU A 55 4.74 -15.73 10.47
CA LEU A 55 3.46 -15.41 11.11
C LEU A 55 3.00 -16.49 12.08
N GLY A 56 3.48 -17.73 11.92
CA GLY A 56 2.94 -18.91 12.57
C GLY A 56 1.62 -19.39 11.94
N ALA A 57 1.29 -20.66 12.17
CA ALA A 57 0.18 -21.33 11.47
C ALA A 57 -1.19 -20.66 11.67
N LYS A 58 -1.50 -20.21 12.90
CA LYS A 58 -2.79 -19.59 13.23
C LYS A 58 -2.99 -18.27 12.46
N SER A 59 -2.01 -17.36 12.54
CA SER A 59 -2.08 -16.07 11.85
C SER A 59 -2.02 -16.23 10.33
N PHE A 60 -1.24 -17.19 9.83
CA PHE A 60 -1.18 -17.46 8.40
C PHE A 60 -2.51 -18.00 7.85
N SER A 61 -3.23 -18.86 8.58
CA SER A 61 -4.55 -19.35 8.16
C SER A 61 -5.56 -18.22 7.94
N VAL A 62 -5.47 -17.14 8.69
CA VAL A 62 -6.30 -15.93 8.46
C VAL A 62 -5.92 -15.25 7.14
N VAL A 63 -4.62 -15.17 6.83
CA VAL A 63 -4.14 -14.61 5.55
C VAL A 63 -4.57 -15.51 4.39
N GLU A 64 -4.47 -16.83 4.52
CA GLU A 64 -4.90 -17.80 3.50
C GLU A 64 -6.37 -17.59 3.10
N LYS A 65 -7.27 -17.47 4.08
CA LYS A 65 -8.69 -17.21 3.81
C LYS A 65 -8.93 -15.92 3.01
N LYS A 66 -8.10 -14.89 3.22
CA LYS A 66 -8.22 -13.62 2.50
C LYS A 66 -7.69 -13.71 1.08
N ILE A 67 -6.74 -14.59 0.82
CA ILE A 67 -6.28 -14.89 -0.55
C ILE A 67 -7.44 -15.47 -1.37
N ASP A 68 -8.20 -16.41 -0.80
CA ASP A 68 -9.37 -17.00 -1.45
C ASP A 68 -10.49 -15.98 -1.71
N GLN A 69 -10.55 -14.91 -0.91
CA GLN A 69 -11.49 -13.80 -1.06
C GLN A 69 -10.95 -12.68 -1.96
N GLY A 70 -9.81 -12.91 -2.61
CA GLY A 70 -9.25 -12.02 -3.60
C GLY A 70 -8.20 -11.04 -3.06
N ALA A 71 -7.38 -11.41 -2.08
CA ALA A 71 -6.14 -10.68 -1.84
C ALA A 71 -5.25 -10.67 -3.10
N LEU A 72 -4.50 -9.59 -3.28
CA LEU A 72 -3.58 -9.40 -4.41
C LEU A 72 -2.22 -8.91 -3.90
N PRO A 73 -1.10 -9.18 -4.61
CA PRO A 73 0.25 -8.77 -4.20
C PRO A 73 0.48 -7.27 -4.40
N HIS A 74 -0.26 -6.46 -3.66
CA HIS A 74 -0.15 -5.01 -3.63
C HIS A 74 0.42 -4.55 -2.29
N HIS A 75 1.07 -3.39 -2.25
CA HIS A 75 1.70 -2.85 -1.05
C HIS A 75 0.69 -2.70 0.10
N SER A 76 -0.51 -2.21 -0.17
CA SER A 76 -1.56 -2.11 0.85
C SER A 76 -1.99 -3.47 1.44
N PHE A 77 -1.98 -4.57 0.68
CA PHE A 77 -2.22 -5.90 1.25
C PHE A 77 -1.07 -6.32 2.17
N HIS A 78 0.17 -6.09 1.76
CA HIS A 78 1.34 -6.40 2.59
C HIS A 78 1.29 -5.64 3.92
N VAL A 79 1.04 -4.33 3.90
CA VAL A 79 0.96 -3.49 5.11
C VAL A 79 -0.20 -3.93 6.00
N LEU A 80 -1.40 -4.09 5.42
CA LEU A 80 -2.60 -4.35 6.20
C LEU A 80 -2.68 -5.79 6.73
N GLU A 81 -2.18 -6.80 6.01
CA GLU A 81 -2.38 -8.21 6.40
C GLU A 81 -1.12 -8.94 6.80
N VAL A 82 -0.01 -8.73 6.10
CA VAL A 82 1.20 -9.51 6.34
C VAL A 82 2.04 -8.84 7.42
N TRP A 83 2.47 -7.60 7.17
CA TRP A 83 3.32 -6.84 8.08
C TRP A 83 2.66 -6.57 9.43
N ARG A 84 1.36 -6.22 9.46
CA ARG A 84 0.60 -6.08 10.71
C ARG A 84 0.67 -7.33 11.62
N ARG A 85 0.88 -8.51 11.05
CA ARG A 85 0.90 -9.79 11.76
C ARG A 85 2.32 -10.33 12.01
N GLU A 86 3.34 -9.74 11.40
CA GLU A 86 4.75 -10.03 11.70
C GLU A 86 5.09 -9.34 13.02
N GLY A 87 4.86 -10.02 14.14
CA GLY A 87 4.89 -9.47 15.50
C GLY A 87 6.26 -9.06 16.04
N ASN A 88 6.99 -8.21 15.33
CA ASN A 88 8.19 -7.56 15.82
C ASN A 88 8.29 -6.15 15.21
N VAL A 89 8.19 -5.13 16.08
CA VAL A 89 8.90 -3.83 16.13
C VAL A 89 7.94 -2.70 16.60
N GLY A 90 7.87 -2.42 17.90
CA GLY A 90 7.40 -1.14 18.49
C GLY A 90 6.08 -0.53 17.98
N ASN A 91 6.01 0.82 17.96
CA ASN A 91 4.86 1.67 17.54
C ASN A 91 4.37 1.44 16.09
N LEU A 92 4.94 0.50 15.34
CA LEU A 92 4.66 0.30 13.91
C LEU A 92 3.34 -0.44 13.63
N HIS A 93 2.79 -1.15 14.62
CA HIS A 93 1.44 -1.72 14.54
C HIS A 93 0.34 -0.76 14.99
N THR A 94 0.67 0.49 15.32
CA THR A 94 -0.33 1.52 15.62
C THR A 94 -1.08 1.92 14.36
N LEU A 95 -2.26 2.49 14.53
CA LEU A 95 -3.05 3.06 13.43
C LEU A 95 -2.23 4.07 12.61
N SER A 96 -1.43 4.93 13.26
CA SER A 96 -0.57 5.89 12.58
C SER A 96 0.58 5.21 11.83
N GLY A 97 1.18 4.16 12.38
CA GLY A 97 2.20 3.37 11.68
C GLY A 97 1.66 2.72 10.39
N ILE A 98 0.45 2.18 10.45
CA ILE A 98 -0.24 1.64 9.26
C ILE A 98 -0.56 2.73 8.25
N ASP A 99 -1.02 3.91 8.71
CA ASP A 99 -1.37 5.03 7.84
C ASP A 99 -0.15 5.65 7.14
N GLU A 100 0.99 5.74 7.84
CA GLU A 100 2.24 6.22 7.24
C GLU A 100 2.86 5.18 6.28
N CYS A 101 2.69 3.88 6.55
CA CYS A 101 3.26 2.82 5.72
C CYS A 101 2.41 2.44 4.50
N ARG A 102 1.08 2.65 4.51
CA ARG A 102 0.31 2.45 3.29
C ARG A 102 0.66 3.55 2.28
N ILE A 103 0.50 3.26 1.00
CA ILE A 103 0.56 4.31 -0.02
C ILE A 103 -0.75 5.08 0.06
N SER A 104 -0.67 6.30 0.58
CA SER A 104 -1.79 7.24 0.64
C SER A 104 -1.71 8.21 -0.54
N TRP A 105 -2.71 9.08 -0.68
CA TRP A 105 -2.73 10.10 -1.70
C TRP A 105 -3.28 11.41 -1.13
N GLY A 106 -2.84 12.54 -1.69
CA GLY A 106 -3.35 13.84 -1.31
C GLY A 106 -3.39 14.82 -2.47
N LYS A 107 -4.37 15.71 -2.47
CA LYS A 107 -4.45 16.83 -3.40
C LYS A 107 -3.58 17.97 -2.89
N VAL A 108 -2.67 18.47 -3.72
CA VAL A 108 -1.80 19.59 -3.38
C VAL A 108 -2.62 20.87 -3.34
N LEU A 109 -2.65 21.51 -2.18
CA LEU A 109 -3.31 22.80 -1.96
C LEU A 109 -2.34 23.96 -2.16
N GLU A 110 -1.10 23.80 -1.71
CA GLU A 110 -0.09 24.86 -1.70
C GLU A 110 1.32 24.26 -1.80
N VAL A 111 2.20 24.92 -2.55
CA VAL A 111 3.63 24.64 -2.61
C VAL A 111 4.38 25.93 -2.24
N SER A 112 5.20 25.87 -1.21
CA SER A 112 6.00 27.00 -0.72
C SER A 112 7.43 26.52 -0.43
N GLY A 113 8.33 26.73 -1.39
CA GLY A 113 9.68 26.19 -1.36
C GLY A 113 9.66 24.65 -1.25
N PRO A 114 10.33 24.04 -0.25
CA PRO A 114 10.28 22.60 -0.03
C PRO A 114 9.00 22.13 0.69
N SER A 115 8.15 23.04 1.17
CA SER A 115 6.95 22.69 1.93
C SER A 115 5.77 22.50 0.98
N ILE A 116 5.11 21.35 1.09
CA ILE A 116 3.91 21.01 0.31
C ILE A 116 2.76 20.79 1.29
N THR A 117 1.68 21.56 1.15
CA THR A 117 0.45 21.32 1.92
C THR A 117 -0.52 20.53 1.06
N VAL A 118 -0.95 19.38 1.53
CA VAL A 118 -1.94 18.52 0.86
C VAL A 118 -3.22 18.40 1.66
N GLU A 119 -4.33 18.14 0.98
CA GLU A 119 -5.54 17.58 1.57
C GLU A 119 -5.53 16.07 1.34
N THR A 120 -5.55 15.28 2.42
CA THR A 120 -5.45 13.81 2.37
C THR A 120 -6.44 13.17 3.34
N GLU A 121 -6.91 11.96 3.02
CA GLU A 121 -7.77 11.17 3.89
C GLU A 121 -6.89 10.25 4.76
N PRO A 122 -6.81 10.47 6.09
CA PRO A 122 -6.03 9.63 6.97
C PRO A 122 -6.76 8.31 7.22
N LEU A 123 -6.05 7.30 7.70
CA LEU A 123 -6.68 6.08 8.19
C LEU A 123 -7.22 6.30 9.61
N VAL A 124 -8.49 5.97 9.82
CA VAL A 124 -9.16 6.07 11.13
C VAL A 124 -9.71 4.72 11.57
N LEU A 125 -9.86 4.55 12.88
CA LEU A 125 -10.54 3.40 13.47
C LEU A 125 -11.93 3.83 13.94
N VAL A 126 -12.98 3.29 13.32
CA VAL A 126 -14.38 3.55 13.68
C VAL A 126 -15.09 2.22 13.88
N GLU A 127 -15.60 1.99 15.10
CA GLU A 127 -16.28 0.73 15.48
C GLU A 127 -15.42 -0.50 15.20
N ASN A 128 -14.15 -0.46 15.60
CA ASN A 128 -13.15 -1.51 15.35
C ASN A 128 -12.96 -1.86 13.85
N LYS A 129 -13.24 -0.91 12.94
CA LYS A 129 -12.96 -1.05 11.51
C LYS A 129 -12.11 0.10 11.01
N LEU A 130 -11.08 -0.23 10.25
CA LEU A 130 -10.24 0.73 9.53
C LEU A 130 -11.05 1.35 8.38
N ARG A 131 -11.05 2.68 8.29
CA ARG A 131 -11.72 3.43 7.23
C ARG A 131 -10.84 4.61 6.83
N LEU A 132 -11.04 5.14 5.63
CA LEU A 132 -10.55 6.47 5.29
C LEU A 132 -11.38 7.49 6.06
N GLY A 133 -10.72 8.38 6.78
CA GLY A 133 -11.32 9.44 7.57
C GLY A 133 -11.71 10.64 6.74
N THR A 134 -12.23 11.66 7.41
CA THR A 134 -12.49 12.96 6.77
C THR A 134 -11.18 13.57 6.26
N PRO A 135 -11.17 14.22 5.08
CA PRO A 135 -9.98 14.89 4.58
C PRO A 135 -9.40 15.89 5.59
N VAL A 136 -8.08 15.89 5.75
CA VAL A 136 -7.33 16.81 6.60
C VAL A 136 -6.20 17.46 5.83
N LYS A 137 -5.81 18.67 6.25
CA LYS A 137 -4.58 19.30 5.76
C LYS A 137 -3.36 18.65 6.41
N LYS A 138 -2.42 18.18 5.60
CA LYS A 138 -1.14 17.64 6.04
C LYS A 138 -0.02 18.40 5.36
N LYS A 139 0.99 18.81 6.12
CA LYS A 139 2.21 19.42 5.59
C LYS A 139 3.26 18.33 5.38
N LEU A 140 3.81 18.27 4.18
CA LEU A 140 4.89 17.41 3.77
C LEU A 140 6.13 18.25 3.47
N THR A 141 7.30 17.61 3.52
CA THR A 141 8.56 18.24 3.14
C THR A 141 9.16 17.47 1.98
N ARG A 142 9.33 18.15 0.84
CA ARG A 142 10.10 17.66 -0.29
C ARG A 142 11.59 17.70 0.06
N ARG A 143 12.31 16.62 -0.24
CA ARG A 143 13.77 16.57 -0.06
C ARG A 143 14.47 17.43 -1.13
N LEU A 144 15.66 17.92 -0.80
CA LEU A 144 16.55 18.52 -1.80
C LEU A 144 17.00 17.43 -2.78
N GLU A 145 17.17 17.77 -4.06
CA GLU A 145 17.53 16.80 -5.13
C GLU A 145 16.51 15.67 -5.28
N ALA A 146 15.22 16.00 -5.12
CA ALA A 146 14.16 15.05 -5.42
C ALA A 146 14.14 14.73 -6.92
N GLU A 147 13.51 13.61 -7.28
CA GLU A 147 13.25 13.32 -8.69
C GLU A 147 12.52 14.48 -9.38
N TYR A 148 12.82 14.70 -10.66
CA TYR A 148 12.36 15.89 -11.39
C TYR A 148 10.84 16.12 -11.28
N ASP A 149 10.03 15.06 -11.37
CA ASP A 149 8.58 15.16 -11.28
C ASP A 149 8.11 15.65 -9.89
N ILE A 150 8.85 15.33 -8.83
CA ILE A 150 8.60 15.80 -7.47
C ILE A 150 9.04 17.26 -7.30
N GLU A 151 10.08 17.68 -8.03
CA GLU A 151 10.46 19.09 -8.11
C GLU A 151 9.40 19.97 -8.79
N GLN A 152 8.65 19.39 -9.73
CA GLN A 152 7.63 20.09 -10.53
C GLN A 152 6.21 20.05 -9.92
N ILE A 153 6.02 19.47 -8.73
CA ILE A 153 4.71 19.44 -8.05
C ILE A 153 4.13 20.86 -7.95
N LYS A 154 2.85 21.00 -8.33
CA LYS A 154 2.09 22.25 -8.29
C LYS A 154 0.74 22.09 -7.58
N THR A 155 0.17 23.21 -7.16
CA THR A 155 -1.21 23.24 -6.66
C THR A 155 -2.17 22.61 -7.67
N GLY A 156 -3.04 21.73 -7.17
CA GLY A 156 -4.01 20.99 -7.97
C GLY A 156 -3.58 19.56 -8.31
N ASP A 157 -2.29 19.25 -8.28
CA ASP A 157 -1.80 17.88 -8.49
C ASP A 157 -2.32 16.94 -7.40
N ILE A 158 -2.42 15.66 -7.75
CA ILE A 158 -2.68 14.59 -6.78
C ILE A 158 -1.38 13.80 -6.68
N ILE A 159 -0.86 13.63 -5.48
CA ILE A 159 0.39 12.91 -5.25
C ILE A 159 0.16 11.67 -4.39
N SER A 160 0.99 10.65 -4.58
CA SER A 160 1.14 9.55 -3.64
C SER A 160 2.06 9.95 -2.49
N ILE A 161 1.83 9.37 -1.32
CA ILE A 161 2.54 9.71 -0.08
C ILE A 161 2.84 8.42 0.69
N HIS A 162 4.10 8.25 1.11
CA HIS A 162 4.56 7.15 1.96
C HIS A 162 5.55 7.70 3.00
N TRP A 163 5.32 7.43 4.28
CA TRP A 163 6.07 8.01 5.42
C TRP A 163 6.16 9.54 5.38
N SER A 164 5.06 10.21 5.02
CA SER A 164 5.00 11.66 4.87
C SER A 164 5.99 12.23 3.85
N VAL A 165 6.46 11.40 2.91
CA VAL A 165 7.29 11.79 1.77
C VAL A 165 6.44 11.74 0.50
N PRO A 166 6.44 12.80 -0.34
CA PRO A 166 5.82 12.75 -1.66
C PRO A 166 6.59 11.77 -2.56
N CYS A 167 5.89 10.85 -3.24
CA CYS A 167 6.53 9.78 -4.02
C CYS A 167 6.35 9.95 -5.54
N GLU A 168 5.12 10.19 -6.02
CA GLU A 168 4.80 10.37 -7.43
C GLU A 168 3.67 11.40 -7.61
N VAL A 169 3.61 12.08 -8.76
CA VAL A 169 2.39 12.77 -9.23
C VAL A 169 1.52 11.74 -9.94
N LEU A 170 0.29 11.55 -9.45
CA LEU A 170 -0.62 10.52 -9.92
C LEU A 170 -1.49 11.04 -11.07
N SER A 171 -1.54 10.28 -12.16
CA SER A 171 -2.61 10.38 -13.13
C SER A 171 -3.96 9.95 -12.53
N GLU A 172 -5.06 10.34 -13.17
CA GLU A 172 -6.39 9.90 -12.76
C GLU A 172 -6.54 8.36 -12.79
N ALA A 173 -5.89 7.69 -13.74
CA ALA A 173 -5.91 6.24 -13.85
C ALA A 173 -5.20 5.57 -12.66
N GLN A 174 -3.99 6.03 -12.34
CA GLN A 174 -3.23 5.57 -11.18
C GLN A 174 -3.99 5.80 -9.87
N LEU A 175 -4.61 6.98 -9.71
CA LEU A 175 -5.43 7.26 -8.52
C LEU A 175 -6.61 6.29 -8.39
N ARG A 176 -7.29 5.94 -9.50
CA ARG A 176 -8.38 4.96 -9.50
C ARG A 176 -7.89 3.58 -9.06
N TRP A 177 -6.73 3.14 -9.54
CA TRP A 177 -6.14 1.88 -9.13
C TRP A 177 -5.76 1.86 -7.64
N LEU A 178 -5.05 2.90 -7.18
CA LEU A 178 -4.63 3.01 -5.78
C LEU A 178 -5.84 2.99 -4.83
N LYS A 179 -6.90 3.72 -5.18
CA LYS A 179 -8.18 3.69 -4.44
C LYS A 179 -8.80 2.29 -4.45
N LYS A 180 -8.90 1.64 -5.62
CA LYS A 180 -9.49 0.30 -5.79
C LYS A 180 -8.79 -0.72 -4.87
N PHE A 181 -7.46 -0.81 -4.94
CA PHE A 181 -6.72 -1.79 -4.14
C PHE A 181 -6.65 -1.43 -2.66
N THR A 182 -6.55 -0.15 -2.31
CA THR A 182 -6.62 0.28 -0.90
C THR A 182 -7.96 -0.11 -0.27
N LEU A 183 -9.08 0.22 -0.91
CA LEU A 183 -10.42 -0.11 -0.39
C LEU A 183 -10.67 -1.62 -0.35
N ARG A 184 -10.17 -2.37 -1.35
CA ARG A 184 -10.22 -3.83 -1.36
C ARG A 184 -9.51 -4.44 -0.15
N HIS A 185 -8.27 -4.02 0.11
CA HIS A 185 -7.48 -4.58 1.21
C HIS A 185 -7.96 -4.07 2.58
N LEU A 186 -8.53 -2.87 2.69
CA LEU A 186 -9.24 -2.43 3.90
C LEU A 186 -10.46 -3.31 4.20
N THR A 187 -11.24 -3.67 3.18
CA THR A 187 -12.37 -4.59 3.32
C THR A 187 -11.91 -5.94 3.87
N LEU A 188 -10.85 -6.52 3.30
CA LEU A 188 -10.27 -7.78 3.80
C LEU A 188 -9.73 -7.62 5.22
N ALA A 189 -9.07 -6.51 5.53
CA ALA A 189 -8.54 -6.23 6.88
C ALA A 189 -9.60 -6.20 7.95
N ASN A 190 -10.72 -5.55 7.67
CA ASN A 190 -11.83 -5.37 8.59
C ASN A 190 -12.59 -6.65 8.94
N GLN A 191 -12.34 -7.78 8.28
CA GLN A 191 -12.98 -9.05 8.62
C GLN A 191 -12.42 -9.69 9.89
N THR A 192 -11.18 -9.34 10.26
CA THR A 192 -10.45 -9.97 11.37
C THR A 192 -9.67 -8.95 12.18
N LEU A 193 -10.13 -7.69 12.16
CA LEU A 193 -9.44 -6.61 12.86
C LEU A 193 -9.70 -6.76 14.36
N GLU A 194 -8.65 -7.06 15.09
CA GLU A 194 -8.61 -7.04 16.55
C GLU A 194 -7.48 -6.09 16.93
N LEU A 195 -7.76 -4.79 16.98
CA LEU A 195 -6.79 -3.86 17.57
C LEU A 195 -6.91 -4.00 19.09
N SER A 196 -5.80 -4.38 19.72
CA SER A 196 -5.66 -4.32 21.18
C SER A 196 -5.95 -2.88 21.61
N LYS A 197 -6.85 -2.70 22.58
CA LYS A 197 -7.08 -1.41 23.25
C LYS A 197 -5.81 -0.93 23.94
#